data_AF-A0A3R6VEM7-F1
#
_entry.id   AF-A0A3R6VEM7-F1
#
_cell.length_a   1.000
_cell.length_b   1.000
_cell.length_c   1.000
_cell.angle_alpha   90.00
_cell.angle_beta   90.00
_cell.angle_gamma   90.00
#
_symmetry.space_group_name_H-M   'P 1'
#
loop_
_entity.id
_entity.type
_entity.pdbx_description
1 polymer ?
#
loop_
_entity_poly.entity_id
_entity_poly.type
_entity_poly.pdbx_seq_one_letter_code
_entity_poly.pdbx_strand_id
1 'polypeptide(L)'
;MKFTEKLLKHPEFLQLQKRVQEMEQDRMYCHHELSHALDVCRMAWMMYLEDEYRTHLKDHWQKTETRAHVNALENNMTIAGQHVTDMQNDNVDYAEETYLNADNIQEKKDQFYVTGLLHDIGRVAQYETGEHHSVAGVRIAKKLLMEIEYPTEWMKETLQIVGVHHGREEDEGELYTMEYYIRRADHLSRNCFFCEASDSCKWKKEERNQTICW
;
A
#
# COMPACT_ATOMS: atom_id res chain seq x y z
N MET A 1 15.60 -3.96 3.31
CA MET A 1 14.67 -4.10 2.17
C MET A 1 15.51 -4.23 0.92
N LYS A 2 15.59 -5.42 0.33
CA LYS A 2 16.54 -5.76 -0.73
C LYS A 2 16.38 -4.87 -1.95
N PHE A 3 15.17 -4.76 -2.50
CA PHE A 3 14.94 -4.07 -3.77
C PHE A 3 14.84 -2.56 -3.60
N THR A 4 14.25 -2.09 -2.49
CA THR A 4 14.25 -0.69 -2.10
C THR A 4 15.67 -0.16 -1.98
N GLU A 5 16.57 -0.90 -1.32
CA GLU A 5 17.97 -0.49 -1.20
C GLU A 5 18.70 -0.48 -2.55
N LYS A 6 18.41 -1.44 -3.45
CA LYS A 6 18.93 -1.42 -4.82
C LYS A 6 18.43 -0.19 -5.59
N LEU A 7 17.14 0.11 -5.52
CA LEU A 7 16.53 1.24 -6.22
C LEU A 7 17.08 2.59 -5.72
N LEU A 8 17.18 2.77 -4.40
CA LEU A 8 17.73 3.99 -3.80
C LEU A 8 19.22 4.21 -4.12
N LYS A 9 19.94 3.18 -4.56
CA LYS A 9 21.33 3.27 -5.02
C LYS A 9 21.43 3.31 -6.55
N HIS A 10 20.33 3.19 -7.28
CA HIS A 10 20.33 3.11 -8.73
C HIS A 10 20.67 4.48 -9.35
N PRO A 11 21.70 4.60 -10.20
CA PRO A 11 22.15 5.89 -10.73
C PRO A 11 21.07 6.69 -11.46
N GLU A 12 20.28 6.02 -12.31
CA GLU A 12 19.21 6.68 -13.06
C GLU A 12 18.05 7.11 -12.15
N PHE A 13 17.74 6.32 -11.12
CA PHE A 13 16.71 6.71 -10.15
C PHE A 13 17.14 7.97 -9.40
N LEU A 14 18.38 8.01 -8.92
CA LEU A 14 18.95 9.18 -8.24
C LEU A 14 18.98 10.42 -9.15
N GLN A 15 19.34 10.24 -10.43
CA GLN A 15 19.33 11.31 -11.41
C GLN A 15 17.92 11.86 -11.64
N LEU A 16 16.92 10.98 -11.80
CA LEU A 16 15.52 11.39 -11.96
C LEU A 16 14.99 12.12 -10.73
N GLN A 17 15.28 11.62 -9.52
CA GLN A 17 14.87 12.28 -8.28
C GLN A 17 15.48 13.67 -8.14
N LYS A 18 16.78 13.80 -8.43
CA LYS A 18 17.45 15.11 -8.47
C LYS A 18 16.79 16.04 -9.49
N ARG A 19 16.41 15.52 -10.65
CA ARG A 19 15.76 16.30 -11.71
C ARG A 19 14.38 16.80 -11.31
N VAL A 20 13.55 15.95 -10.67
CA VAL A 20 12.26 16.38 -10.09
C VAL A 20 12.49 17.48 -9.07
N GLN A 21 13.43 17.28 -8.15
CA GLN A 21 13.72 18.28 -7.12
C GLN A 21 14.13 19.63 -7.73
N GLU A 22 15.02 19.65 -8.72
CA GLU A 22 15.43 20.87 -9.44
C GLU A 22 14.25 21.55 -10.14
N MET A 23 13.37 20.78 -10.79
CA MET A 23 12.20 21.31 -11.51
C MET A 23 11.12 21.85 -10.57
N GLU A 24 11.09 21.38 -9.33
CA GLU A 24 10.06 21.75 -8.36
C GLU A 24 10.51 22.81 -7.35
N GLN A 25 11.77 23.27 -7.38
CA GLN A 25 12.27 24.27 -6.42
C GLN A 25 11.42 25.54 -6.35
N ASP A 26 11.00 26.05 -7.50
CA ASP A 26 10.17 27.25 -7.61
C ASP A 26 8.68 26.93 -7.78
N ARG A 27 8.28 25.67 -7.61
CA ARG A 27 6.90 25.23 -7.81
C ARG A 27 6.06 25.67 -6.61
N MET A 28 5.02 26.46 -6.87
CA MET A 28 4.10 26.89 -5.80
C MET A 28 3.15 25.80 -5.30
N TYR A 29 2.89 24.77 -6.12
CA TYR A 29 2.00 23.65 -5.79
C TYR A 29 2.76 22.48 -5.15
N CYS A 30 2.06 21.45 -4.66
CA CYS A 30 2.66 20.28 -4.01
C CYS A 30 3.91 19.75 -4.74
N HIS A 31 4.99 19.57 -3.99
CA HIS A 31 6.23 18.93 -4.46
C HIS A 31 6.08 17.41 -4.36
N HIS A 32 6.78 16.70 -5.24
CA HIS A 32 6.79 15.25 -5.41
C HIS A 32 8.23 14.73 -5.42
N GLU A 33 9.14 15.44 -4.73
CA GLU A 33 10.50 14.97 -4.48
C GLU A 33 10.51 13.72 -3.57
N LEU A 34 11.71 13.19 -3.31
CA LEU A 34 11.92 11.95 -2.56
C LEU A 34 11.25 11.93 -1.17
N SER A 35 11.14 13.08 -0.50
CA SER A 35 10.49 13.21 0.81
C SER A 35 9.02 12.77 0.74
N HIS A 36 8.26 13.32 -0.22
CA HIS A 36 6.88 12.94 -0.50
C HIS A 36 6.75 11.44 -0.79
N ALA A 37 7.59 10.91 -1.69
CA ALA A 37 7.54 9.49 -2.04
C ALA A 37 7.77 8.57 -0.83
N LEU A 38 8.69 8.94 0.08
CA LEU A 38 8.94 8.18 1.31
C LEU A 38 7.77 8.26 2.30
N ASP A 39 7.09 9.39 2.38
CA ASP A 39 5.90 9.55 3.22
C ASP A 39 4.75 8.69 2.69
N VAL A 40 4.56 8.65 1.36
CA VAL A 40 3.63 7.72 0.71
C VAL A 40 3.95 6.26 1.07
N CYS A 41 5.22 5.85 0.99
CA CYS A 41 5.63 4.49 1.35
C CYS A 41 5.29 4.15 2.81
N ARG A 42 5.59 5.06 3.74
CA ARG A 42 5.36 4.85 5.18
C ARG A 42 3.87 4.76 5.49
N MET A 43 3.09 5.72 5.00
CA MET A 43 1.65 5.78 5.26
C MET A 43 0.93 4.58 4.65
N ALA A 44 1.25 4.22 3.39
CA ALA A 44 0.66 3.05 2.75
C ALA A 44 0.95 1.77 3.53
N TRP A 45 2.20 1.59 3.98
CA TRP A 45 2.59 0.43 4.77
C TRP A 45 1.91 0.39 6.15
N MET A 46 1.79 1.52 6.83
CA MET A 46 1.10 1.60 8.13
C MET A 46 -0.38 1.25 8.00
N MET A 47 -1.08 1.87 7.04
CA MET A 47 -2.50 1.56 6.78
C MET A 47 -2.71 0.08 6.46
N TYR A 48 -1.82 -0.49 5.63
CA TYR A 48 -1.86 -1.92 5.33
C TYR A 48 -1.73 -2.78 6.59
N LEU A 49 -0.73 -2.50 7.44
CA LEU A 49 -0.54 -3.24 8.69
C LEU A 49 -1.72 -3.10 9.65
N GLU A 50 -2.33 -1.92 9.74
CA GLU A 50 -3.52 -1.71 10.57
C GLU A 50 -4.71 -2.54 10.11
N ASP A 51 -4.94 -2.60 8.80
CA ASP A 51 -6.04 -3.38 8.23
C ASP A 51 -5.79 -4.89 8.31
N GLU A 52 -4.55 -5.35 8.10
CA GLU A 52 -4.15 -6.73 8.36
C GLU A 52 -4.44 -7.07 9.84
N TYR A 53 -3.96 -6.25 10.78
CA TYR A 53 -4.16 -6.47 12.22
C TYR A 53 -5.64 -6.50 12.60
N ARG A 54 -6.46 -5.59 12.06
CA ARG A 54 -7.92 -5.58 12.30
C ARG A 54 -8.58 -6.85 11.77
N THR A 55 -8.14 -7.35 10.63
CA THR A 55 -8.64 -8.59 10.03
C THR A 55 -8.29 -9.79 10.91
N HIS A 56 -7.02 -9.92 11.30
CA HIS A 56 -6.56 -10.93 12.25
C HIS A 56 -7.36 -10.92 13.56
N LEU A 57 -7.60 -9.74 14.15
CA LEU A 57 -8.39 -9.62 15.36
C LEU A 57 -9.83 -10.12 15.14
N LYS A 58 -10.51 -9.68 14.08
CA LYS A 58 -11.88 -10.11 13.77
C LYS A 58 -11.97 -11.63 13.64
N ASP A 59 -11.02 -12.24 12.93
CA ASP A 59 -10.99 -13.68 12.71
C ASP A 59 -10.71 -14.45 14.02
N HIS A 60 -9.81 -13.94 14.86
CA HIS A 60 -9.58 -14.50 16.19
C HIS A 60 -10.86 -14.45 17.05
N TRP A 61 -11.56 -13.31 17.09
CA TRP A 61 -12.80 -13.16 17.86
C TRP A 61 -13.91 -14.10 17.35
N GLN A 62 -14.14 -14.18 16.05
CA GLN A 62 -15.11 -15.11 15.45
C GLN A 62 -14.80 -16.57 15.77
N LYS A 63 -13.51 -16.95 15.73
CA LYS A 63 -13.06 -18.30 16.11
C LYS A 63 -13.33 -18.59 17.59
N THR A 64 -13.04 -17.64 18.48
CA THR A 64 -13.30 -17.81 19.93
C THR A 64 -14.78 -17.96 20.24
N GLU A 65 -15.66 -17.18 19.61
CA GLU A 65 -17.12 -17.30 19.77
C GLU A 65 -17.63 -18.64 19.25
N THR A 66 -17.17 -19.06 18.07
CA THR A 66 -17.55 -20.35 17.47
C THR A 66 -17.14 -21.51 18.37
N ARG A 67 -15.90 -21.49 18.88
CA ARG A 67 -15.40 -22.53 19.80
C ARG A 67 -16.15 -22.55 21.13
N ALA A 68 -16.46 -21.38 21.70
CA ALA A 68 -17.27 -21.30 22.92
C ALA A 68 -18.68 -21.87 22.70
N HIS A 69 -19.28 -21.63 21.54
CA HIS A 69 -20.59 -22.17 21.17
C HIS A 69 -20.58 -23.70 21.04
N VAL A 70 -19.58 -24.26 20.35
CA VAL A 70 -19.39 -25.71 20.21
C VAL A 70 -19.19 -26.37 21.57
N ASN A 71 -18.30 -25.83 22.41
CA ASN A 71 -18.06 -26.35 23.76
C ASN A 71 -19.33 -26.31 24.64
N ALA A 72 -20.17 -25.28 24.50
CA ALA A 72 -21.43 -25.17 25.22
C ALA A 72 -22.46 -26.22 24.77
N LEU A 73 -22.53 -26.50 23.46
CA LEU A 73 -23.38 -27.56 22.91
C LEU A 73 -22.94 -28.95 23.39
N GLU A 74 -21.63 -29.24 23.35
CA GLU A 74 -21.06 -30.50 23.83
C GLU A 74 -21.32 -30.73 25.34
N ASN A 75 -21.14 -29.70 26.16
CA ASN A 75 -21.44 -29.78 27.59
C ASN A 75 -22.92 -30.05 27.86
N ASN A 76 -23.83 -29.41 27.12
CA ASN A 76 -25.27 -29.65 27.25
C ASN A 76 -25.67 -31.07 26.82
N MET A 77 -25.05 -31.62 25.77
CA MET A 77 -25.27 -33.02 25.33
C MET A 77 -24.72 -34.04 26.34
N THR A 78 -23.59 -33.73 26.97
CA THR A 78 -22.98 -34.56 28.01
C THR A 78 -23.85 -34.59 29.28
N ILE A 79 -24.41 -33.45 29.68
CA ILE A 79 -25.37 -33.37 30.81
C ILE A 79 -26.67 -34.13 30.51
N ALA A 80 -27.10 -34.17 29.24
CA ALA A 80 -28.29 -34.92 28.81
C ALA A 80 -28.09 -36.45 28.73
N GLY A 81 -26.91 -36.97 29.10
CA GLY A 81 -26.64 -38.41 29.21
C GLY A 81 -26.46 -39.14 27.87
N GLN A 82 -26.23 -38.41 26.77
CA GLN A 82 -25.88 -39.02 25.47
C GLN A 82 -24.36 -39.17 25.37
N HIS A 83 -23.87 -40.41 25.40
CA HIS A 83 -22.44 -40.72 25.20
C HIS A 83 -22.03 -40.36 23.76
N VAL A 84 -21.24 -39.32 23.58
CA VAL A 84 -20.59 -39.02 22.30
C VAL A 84 -19.30 -39.85 22.25
N THR A 85 -19.24 -40.80 21.32
CA THR A 85 -17.99 -41.51 21.00
C THR A 85 -17.04 -40.55 20.32
N ASP A 86 -15.81 -40.45 20.85
CA ASP A 86 -14.68 -39.65 20.37
C ASP A 86 -14.76 -39.27 18.89
N MET A 87 -15.29 -38.07 18.62
CA MET A 87 -14.94 -37.38 17.38
C MET A 87 -13.55 -36.81 17.62
N GLN A 88 -12.60 -37.36 16.88
CA GLN A 88 -11.20 -36.96 16.87
C GLN A 88 -11.12 -35.44 16.87
N ASN A 89 -10.43 -34.91 17.87
CA ASN A 89 -10.03 -33.52 17.95
C ASN A 89 -8.94 -33.33 16.89
N ASP A 90 -9.36 -33.34 15.63
CA ASP A 90 -8.52 -32.95 14.52
C ASP A 90 -8.21 -31.48 14.78
N ASN A 91 -6.98 -31.20 15.20
CA ASN A 91 -6.41 -29.86 15.09
C ASN A 91 -6.48 -29.51 13.60
N VAL A 92 -7.59 -28.88 13.20
CA VAL A 92 -7.79 -28.40 11.85
C VAL A 92 -6.83 -27.23 11.69
N ASP A 93 -5.64 -27.55 11.21
CA ASP A 93 -4.51 -26.67 10.88
C ASP A 93 -4.83 -25.85 9.62
N TYR A 94 -6.02 -25.23 9.58
CA TYR A 94 -6.49 -24.46 8.43
C TYR A 94 -6.41 -22.96 8.71
N ALA A 95 -5.63 -22.29 7.84
CA ALA A 95 -5.48 -20.84 7.65
C ALA A 95 -4.35 -20.11 8.39
N GLU A 96 -3.14 -20.69 8.46
CA GLU A 96 -1.91 -19.88 8.64
C GLU A 96 -1.44 -19.21 7.33
N GLU A 97 -1.82 -19.76 6.17
CA GLU A 97 -1.28 -19.35 4.85
C GLU A 97 -1.80 -18.01 4.31
N THR A 98 -2.92 -17.49 4.82
CA THR A 98 -3.60 -16.31 4.23
C THR A 98 -3.15 -14.96 4.77
N TYR A 99 -2.35 -14.93 5.84
CA TYR A 99 -1.99 -13.69 6.50
C TYR A 99 -0.53 -13.30 6.28
N LEU A 100 -0.22 -12.02 6.51
CA LEU A 100 1.16 -11.65 6.73
C LEU A 100 1.74 -12.41 7.93
N ASN A 101 2.90 -13.01 7.70
CA ASN A 101 3.69 -13.68 8.72
C ASN A 101 5.10 -13.08 8.75
N ALA A 102 5.91 -13.53 9.71
CA ALA A 102 7.26 -13.02 9.90
C ALA A 102 8.16 -13.21 8.66
N ASP A 103 7.87 -14.22 7.83
CA ASP A 103 8.67 -14.57 6.67
C ASP A 103 8.34 -13.68 5.44
N ASN A 104 7.07 -13.32 5.24
CA ASN A 104 6.62 -12.53 4.08
C ASN A 104 6.44 -11.02 4.36
N ILE A 105 6.41 -10.58 5.62
CA ILE A 105 6.23 -9.17 6.00
C ILE A 105 7.31 -8.26 5.40
N GLN A 106 8.56 -8.72 5.42
CA GLN A 106 9.68 -7.92 4.95
C GLN A 106 9.68 -7.79 3.42
N GLU A 107 9.22 -8.83 2.73
CA GLU A 107 9.03 -8.84 1.27
C GLU A 107 7.89 -7.92 0.85
N LYS A 108 6.73 -8.02 1.50
CA LYS A 108 5.59 -7.15 1.21
C LYS A 108 5.94 -5.69 1.45
N LYS A 109 6.63 -5.38 2.55
CA LYS A 109 7.14 -4.03 2.83
C LYS A 109 8.07 -3.52 1.73
N ASP A 110 8.97 -4.36 1.24
CA ASP A 110 9.88 -4.02 0.14
C ASP A 110 9.10 -3.68 -1.14
N GLN A 111 8.06 -4.48 -1.46
CA GLN A 111 7.17 -4.24 -2.59
C GLN A 111 6.43 -2.89 -2.48
N PHE A 112 5.89 -2.58 -1.29
CA PHE A 112 5.25 -1.29 -1.01
C PHE A 112 6.20 -0.12 -1.21
N TYR A 113 7.43 -0.22 -0.69
CA TYR A 113 8.41 0.86 -0.78
C TYR A 113 8.90 1.07 -2.22
N VAL A 114 9.17 0.00 -2.96
CA VAL A 114 9.54 0.12 -4.38
C VAL A 114 8.40 0.77 -5.18
N THR A 115 7.16 0.36 -4.93
CA THR A 115 5.98 0.91 -5.62
C THR A 115 5.77 2.39 -5.28
N GLY A 116 5.82 2.76 -4.01
CA GLY A 116 5.68 4.14 -3.56
C GLY A 116 6.83 5.04 -4.03
N LEU A 117 8.06 4.54 -4.13
CA LEU A 117 9.18 5.31 -4.69
C LEU A 117 9.04 5.58 -6.20
N LEU A 118 8.30 4.73 -6.92
CA LEU A 118 8.12 4.82 -8.36
C LEU A 118 6.80 5.47 -8.78
N HIS A 119 5.83 5.67 -7.87
CA HIS A 119 4.46 6.09 -8.24
C HIS A 119 4.41 7.35 -9.12
N ASP A 120 5.23 8.36 -8.80
CA ASP A 120 5.28 9.63 -9.52
C ASP A 120 6.56 9.79 -10.38
N ILE A 121 7.31 8.70 -10.66
CA ILE A 121 8.62 8.78 -11.35
C ILE A 121 8.52 9.36 -12.77
N GLY A 122 7.34 9.30 -13.40
CA GLY A 122 7.07 9.87 -14.71
C GLY A 122 6.95 11.39 -14.76
N ARG A 123 6.95 12.08 -13.60
CA ARG A 123 6.89 13.55 -13.51
C ARG A 123 7.99 14.24 -14.31
N VAL A 124 9.21 13.68 -14.33
CA VAL A 124 10.33 14.24 -15.10
C VAL A 124 9.98 14.36 -16.58
N ALA A 125 9.43 13.30 -17.17
CA ALA A 125 9.05 13.31 -18.59
C ALA A 125 7.89 14.28 -18.86
N GLN A 126 6.94 14.40 -17.92
CA GLN A 126 5.88 15.40 -18.02
C GLN A 126 6.43 16.82 -18.11
N TYR A 127 7.48 17.12 -17.33
CA TYR A 127 8.12 18.43 -17.35
C TYR A 127 9.00 18.66 -18.59
N GLU A 128 9.68 17.63 -19.09
CA GLU A 128 10.65 17.79 -20.18
C GLU A 128 10.03 17.67 -21.58
N THR A 129 9.04 16.80 -21.77
CA THR A 129 8.51 16.46 -23.10
C THR A 129 7.00 16.67 -23.23
N GLY A 130 6.31 16.94 -22.12
CA GLY A 130 4.85 16.98 -22.07
C GLY A 130 4.18 15.59 -22.16
N GLU A 131 4.96 14.50 -22.14
CA GLU A 131 4.44 13.14 -22.09
C GLU A 131 3.58 12.95 -20.83
N HIS A 132 2.46 12.23 -20.94
CA HIS A 132 1.63 11.95 -19.77
C HIS A 132 2.42 11.12 -18.75
N HIS A 133 2.56 11.63 -17.51
CA HIS A 133 3.42 11.06 -16.48
C HIS A 133 3.14 9.56 -16.22
N SER A 134 1.90 9.08 -16.29
CA SER A 134 1.62 7.64 -16.12
C SER A 134 2.22 6.76 -17.23
N VAL A 135 2.22 7.21 -18.50
CA VAL A 135 2.81 6.48 -19.62
C VAL A 135 4.33 6.46 -19.52
N ALA A 136 4.92 7.63 -19.28
CA ALA A 136 6.35 7.75 -19.06
C ALA A 136 6.80 6.97 -17.82
N GLY A 137 6.00 7.03 -16.75
CA GLY A 137 6.24 6.39 -15.46
C GLY A 137 6.33 4.87 -15.62
N VAL A 138 5.37 4.23 -16.31
CA VAL A 138 5.42 2.79 -16.57
C VAL A 138 6.67 2.40 -17.34
N ARG A 139 7.04 3.15 -18.38
CA ARG A 139 8.23 2.89 -19.19
C ARG A 139 9.52 3.00 -18.36
N ILE A 140 9.67 4.07 -17.57
CA ILE A 140 10.83 4.32 -16.71
C ILE A 140 10.89 3.27 -15.59
N ALA A 141 9.78 3.06 -14.88
CA ALA A 141 9.67 2.07 -13.81
C ALA A 141 10.03 0.67 -14.33
N LYS A 142 9.50 0.25 -15.48
CA LYS A 142 9.80 -1.08 -16.04
C LYS A 142 11.30 -1.28 -16.27
N LYS A 143 11.99 -0.27 -16.80
CA LYS A 143 13.44 -0.30 -17.00
C LYS A 143 14.17 -0.47 -15.66
N LEU A 144 13.90 0.40 -14.69
CA LEU A 144 14.53 0.38 -13.37
C LEU A 144 14.29 -0.96 -12.65
N LEU A 145 13.06 -1.47 -12.70
CA LEU A 145 12.67 -2.74 -12.06
C LEU A 145 13.40 -3.94 -12.69
N MET A 146 13.59 -3.95 -14.01
CA MET A 146 14.40 -4.97 -14.68
C MET A 146 15.87 -4.90 -14.23
N GLU A 147 16.45 -3.69 -14.16
CA GLU A 147 17.87 -3.48 -13.83
C GLU A 147 18.20 -3.85 -12.37
N ILE A 148 17.26 -3.68 -11.43
CA ILE A 148 17.43 -4.13 -10.04
C ILE A 148 17.07 -5.62 -9.82
N GLU A 149 16.72 -6.34 -10.89
CA GLU A 149 16.28 -7.75 -10.89
C GLU A 149 15.03 -7.96 -10.01
N TYR A 150 14.07 -7.05 -10.12
CA TYR A 150 12.83 -7.10 -9.35
C TYR A 150 11.96 -8.32 -9.73
N PRO A 151 11.32 -9.01 -8.77
CA PRO A 151 10.53 -10.20 -9.06
C PRO A 151 9.40 -9.90 -10.05
N THR A 152 9.23 -10.76 -11.07
CA THR A 152 8.26 -10.55 -12.16
C THR A 152 6.81 -10.44 -11.65
N GLU A 153 6.44 -11.25 -10.65
CA GLU A 153 5.11 -11.20 -10.04
C GLU A 153 4.82 -9.83 -9.41
N TRP A 154 5.79 -9.28 -8.68
CA TRP A 154 5.67 -7.96 -8.06
C TRP A 154 5.71 -6.84 -9.09
N MET A 155 6.53 -7.00 -10.15
CA MET A 155 6.68 -6.02 -11.22
C MET A 155 5.35 -5.72 -11.89
N LYS A 156 4.52 -6.73 -12.16
CA LYS A 156 3.21 -6.54 -12.79
C LYS A 156 2.31 -5.64 -11.96
N GLU A 157 2.18 -5.92 -10.66
CA GLU A 157 1.37 -5.12 -9.73
C GLU A 157 1.93 -3.69 -9.58
N THR A 158 3.25 -3.55 -9.40
CA THR A 158 3.90 -2.24 -9.32
C THR A 158 3.67 -1.40 -10.58
N LEU A 159 3.81 -1.99 -11.78
CA LEU A 159 3.59 -1.28 -13.04
C LEU A 159 2.12 -0.91 -13.27
N GLN A 160 1.19 -1.74 -12.81
CA GLN A 160 -0.23 -1.37 -12.81
C GLN A 160 -0.44 -0.10 -11.97
N ILE A 161 0.05 -0.08 -10.74
CA ILE A 161 -0.14 1.05 -9.81
C ILE A 161 0.49 2.34 -10.36
N VAL A 162 1.72 2.26 -10.91
CA VAL A 162 2.40 3.41 -11.56
C VAL A 162 1.65 3.90 -12.81
N GLY A 163 0.95 2.99 -13.50
CA GLY A 163 0.25 3.28 -14.75
C GLY A 163 -1.17 3.83 -14.58
N VAL A 164 -1.79 3.65 -13.40
CA VAL A 164 -3.15 4.15 -13.14
C VAL A 164 -3.15 5.66 -12.95
N HIS A 165 -4.11 6.34 -13.57
CA HIS A 165 -4.36 7.76 -13.33
C HIS A 165 -4.97 7.95 -11.94
N HIS A 166 -4.22 8.57 -11.02
CA HIS A 166 -4.73 8.97 -9.71
C HIS A 166 -5.85 10.03 -9.86
N GLY A 167 -7.03 9.78 -9.28
CA GLY A 167 -8.15 10.74 -9.27
C GLY A 167 -9.57 10.18 -9.47
N ARG A 168 -9.76 8.86 -9.64
CA ARG A 168 -11.10 8.23 -9.60
C ARG A 168 -11.57 8.01 -8.16
N GLU A 169 -12.89 8.02 -7.96
CA GLU A 169 -13.52 7.70 -6.67
C GLU A 169 -13.13 6.29 -6.19
N GLU A 170 -13.16 6.08 -4.88
CA GLU A 170 -12.92 4.76 -4.27
C GLU A 170 -14.08 3.83 -4.64
N ASP A 171 -13.82 2.74 -5.35
CA ASP A 171 -14.78 1.65 -5.52
C ASP A 171 -14.64 0.70 -4.32
N GLU A 172 -15.74 0.25 -3.72
CA GLU A 172 -15.73 -0.73 -2.62
C GLU A 172 -14.99 -2.02 -3.00
N GLY A 173 -14.94 -2.36 -4.30
CA GLY A 173 -14.19 -3.49 -4.83
C GLY A 173 -12.66 -3.33 -4.83
N GLU A 174 -12.12 -2.15 -4.53
CA GLU A 174 -10.68 -1.86 -4.53
C GLU A 174 -10.06 -1.77 -3.13
N LEU A 175 -10.89 -1.90 -2.09
CA LEU A 175 -10.45 -1.84 -0.70
C LEU A 175 -9.41 -2.93 -0.41
N TYR A 176 -8.46 -2.60 0.47
CA TYR A 176 -7.39 -3.47 0.94
C TYR A 176 -6.36 -3.93 -0.11
N THR A 177 -6.39 -3.37 -1.33
CA THR A 177 -5.34 -3.60 -2.35
C THR A 177 -4.13 -2.68 -2.13
N MET A 178 -2.94 -3.06 -2.62
CA MET A 178 -1.76 -2.18 -2.59
C MET A 178 -2.02 -0.85 -3.31
N GLU A 179 -2.76 -0.89 -4.44
CA GLU A 179 -3.18 0.29 -5.20
C GLU A 179 -3.97 1.27 -4.32
N TYR A 180 -4.94 0.75 -3.55
CA TYR A 180 -5.73 1.55 -2.62
C TYR A 180 -4.86 2.26 -1.60
N TYR A 181 -3.96 1.55 -0.92
CA TYR A 181 -3.11 2.15 0.10
C TYR A 181 -2.13 3.19 -0.47
N ILE A 182 -1.52 2.93 -1.63
CA ILE A 182 -0.62 3.88 -2.29
C ILE A 182 -1.37 5.14 -2.72
N ARG A 183 -2.55 5.00 -3.35
CA ARG A 183 -3.39 6.15 -3.73
C ARG A 183 -3.80 6.98 -2.52
N ARG A 184 -4.27 6.30 -1.48
CA ARG A 184 -4.71 6.95 -0.24
C ARG A 184 -3.55 7.66 0.45
N ALA A 185 -2.38 7.04 0.48
CA ALA A 185 -1.17 7.62 1.06
C ALA A 185 -0.68 8.85 0.27
N ASP A 186 -0.66 8.82 -1.07
CA ASP A 186 -0.34 9.99 -1.91
C ASP A 186 -1.28 11.17 -1.67
N HIS A 187 -2.55 10.88 -1.39
CA HIS A 187 -3.51 11.92 -1.04
C HIS A 187 -3.24 12.49 0.36
N LEU A 188 -3.12 11.62 1.37
CA LEU A 188 -3.01 12.01 2.78
C LEU A 188 -1.64 12.58 3.15
N SER A 189 -0.58 12.29 2.40
CA SER A 189 0.74 12.88 2.63
C SER A 189 0.82 14.37 2.24
N ARG A 190 -0.19 14.90 1.53
CA ARG A 190 -0.23 16.31 1.12
C ARG A 190 -0.66 17.19 2.30
N ASN A 191 0.16 18.19 2.63
CA ASN A 191 -0.12 19.16 3.69
C ASN A 191 -1.12 20.26 3.27
N CYS A 192 -2.28 19.88 2.72
CA CYS A 192 -3.21 20.87 2.14
C CYS A 192 -3.79 21.84 3.19
N PHE A 193 -3.86 21.45 4.47
CA PHE A 193 -4.29 22.31 5.58
C PHE A 193 -3.33 23.48 5.86
N PHE A 194 -2.10 23.43 5.38
CA PHE A 194 -1.08 24.48 5.55
C PHE A 194 -0.52 24.95 4.19
N CYS A 195 -1.27 24.78 3.10
CA CYS A 195 -0.80 25.11 1.75
C CYS A 195 -0.97 26.60 1.43
N GLU A 196 0.15 27.30 1.22
CA GLU A 196 0.18 28.71 0.81
C GLU A 196 -0.48 28.95 -0.57
N ALA A 197 -0.42 27.97 -1.47
CA ALA A 197 -1.08 28.01 -2.77
C ALA A 197 -2.53 27.48 -2.76
N SER A 198 -3.17 27.45 -1.59
CA SER A 198 -4.52 26.90 -1.44
C SER A 198 -5.58 27.64 -2.29
N ASP A 199 -5.44 28.95 -2.47
CA ASP A 199 -6.39 29.77 -3.23
C ASP A 199 -6.39 29.45 -4.73
N SER A 200 -5.25 29.05 -5.29
CA SER A 200 -5.08 28.70 -6.71
C SER A 200 -5.10 27.20 -6.98
N CYS A 201 -5.31 26.37 -5.95
CA CYS A 201 -5.23 24.92 -6.07
C CYS A 201 -6.38 24.35 -6.93
N LYS A 202 -6.01 23.43 -7.83
CA LYS A 202 -6.95 22.78 -8.77
C LYS A 202 -7.99 21.88 -8.10
N TRP A 203 -7.72 21.39 -6.90
CA TRP A 203 -8.66 20.53 -6.15
C TRP A 203 -9.65 21.39 -5.40
N LYS A 204 -10.91 20.96 -5.28
CA LYS A 204 -11.89 21.63 -4.42
C LYS A 204 -11.51 21.47 -2.96
N LYS A 205 -12.02 22.32 -2.07
CA LYS A 205 -11.62 22.30 -0.65
C LYS A 205 -11.94 20.96 0.02
N GLU A 206 -13.04 20.34 -0.39
CA GLU A 206 -13.55 19.06 0.12
C GLU A 206 -12.72 17.87 -0.39
N GLU A 207 -12.03 18.03 -1.52
CA GLU A 207 -11.17 17.03 -2.15
C GLU A 207 -9.72 17.12 -1.65
N ARG A 208 -9.42 17.98 -0.67
CA ARG A 208 -8.07 18.22 -0.16
C ARG A 208 -7.90 17.58 1.21
N ASN A 209 -6.68 17.19 1.54
CA ASN A 209 -6.36 16.75 2.89
C ASN A 209 -6.37 17.92 3.89
N GLN A 210 -7.52 18.15 4.53
CA GLN A 210 -7.73 19.24 5.49
C GLN A 210 -7.37 18.84 6.94
N THR A 211 -6.88 17.62 7.15
CA THR A 211 -6.66 17.06 8.49
C THR A 211 -5.28 16.43 8.59
N ILE A 212 -4.82 16.23 9.83
CA ILE A 212 -3.71 15.32 10.11
C ILE A 212 -4.34 14.04 10.62
N CYS A 213 -4.32 12.98 9.81
CA CYS A 213 -4.76 11.66 10.21
C CYS A 213 -3.56 10.90 10.78
N TRP A 214 -3.70 10.41 12.01
CA TRP A 214 -2.74 9.54 12.69
C TRP A 214 -3.30 8.13 12.72
#